data_AF-A0A1B6JSZ7-F1
#
_entry.id   AF-A0A1B6JSZ7-F1
#
_cell.length_a   1.000
_cell.length_b   1.000
_cell.length_c   1.000
_cell.angle_alpha   90.00
_cell.angle_beta   90.00
_cell.angle_gamma   90.00
#
_symmetry.space_group_name_H-M   'P 1'
#
loop_
_entity.id
_entity.type
_entity.pdbx_description
1 polymer ?
#
loop_
_entity_poly.entity_id
_entity_poly.type
_entity_poly.pdbx_seq_one_letter_code
_entity_poly.pdbx_strand_id
1 'polypeptide(L)'
;TKRTDWILQWPGQVVLCVSQAFWTAGVHECLSKKTPTAIKAYHNFLNENLTDIIKLIRGKLSEQKRITLAALVVLEVHSKDVVNDLFEKKVVSDTDFQWLSQLRYYWEDD
;
A
#
# COMPACT_ATOMS: atom_id res chain seq x y z
N THR A 1 -13.75 -4.99 -8.77
CA THR A 1 -12.79 -5.03 -9.90
C THR A 1 -11.45 -5.52 -9.40
N LYS A 2 -10.68 -6.31 -10.18
CA LYS A 2 -9.31 -6.70 -9.77
C LYS A 2 -8.43 -5.46 -9.69
N ARG A 3 -7.50 -5.40 -8.72
CA ARG A 3 -6.60 -4.25 -8.52
C ARG A 3 -5.85 -3.89 -9.80
N THR A 4 -5.30 -4.89 -10.49
CA THR A 4 -4.55 -4.73 -11.75
C THR A 4 -5.36 -4.12 -12.88
N ASP A 5 -6.67 -4.37 -12.93
CA ASP A 5 -7.55 -3.80 -13.95
C ASP A 5 -7.93 -2.37 -13.56
N TRP A 6 -8.23 -2.15 -12.28
CA TRP A 6 -8.59 -0.83 -11.73
C TRP A 6 -7.46 0.18 -11.95
N ILE A 7 -6.21 -0.16 -11.62
CA ILE A 7 -5.07 0.77 -11.77
C ILE A 7 -4.81 1.22 -13.23
N LEU A 8 -5.34 0.48 -14.23
CA LEU A 8 -5.21 0.85 -15.65
C LEU A 8 -6.37 1.68 -16.18
N GLN A 9 -7.45 1.81 -15.42
CA GLN A 9 -8.68 2.53 -15.77
C GLN A 9 -8.72 3.96 -15.24
N TRP A 10 -7.94 4.26 -14.20
CA TRP A 10 -7.99 5.56 -13.52
C TRP A 10 -6.75 6.43 -13.79
N PRO A 11 -6.88 7.77 -13.71
CA PRO A 11 -5.75 8.68 -13.84
C PRO A 11 -4.65 8.40 -12.82
N GLY A 12 -3.40 8.64 -13.19
CA GLY A 12 -2.26 8.23 -12.37
C GLY A 12 -2.29 8.79 -10.95
N GLN A 13 -2.56 10.08 -10.77
CA GLN A 13 -2.67 10.68 -9.42
C GLN A 13 -3.79 10.06 -8.58
N VAL A 14 -4.93 9.73 -9.19
CA VAL A 14 -6.03 9.04 -8.50
C VAL A 14 -5.56 7.67 -8.02
N VAL A 15 -4.86 6.91 -8.87
CA VAL A 15 -4.31 5.60 -8.52
C VAL A 15 -3.33 5.70 -7.34
N LEU A 16 -2.42 6.68 -7.35
CA LEU A 16 -1.41 6.86 -6.30
C LEU A 16 -2.05 7.25 -4.96
N CYS A 17 -2.92 8.26 -4.94
CA CYS A 17 -3.57 8.74 -3.72
C CYS A 17 -4.50 7.69 -3.11
N VAL A 18 -5.31 7.03 -3.93
CA VAL A 18 -6.22 5.98 -3.45
C VAL A 18 -5.42 4.79 -2.93
N SER A 19 -4.32 4.40 -3.58
CA SER A 19 -3.45 3.34 -3.06
C SER A 19 -2.92 3.68 -1.67
N GLN A 20 -2.54 4.94 -1.42
CA GLN A 20 -2.11 5.37 -0.10
C GLN A 20 -3.23 5.41 0.95
N ALA A 21 -4.44 5.79 0.57
CA ALA A 21 -5.59 5.75 1.46
C ALA A 21 -5.93 4.30 1.86
N PHE A 22 -5.94 3.36 0.90
CA PHE A 22 -6.18 1.94 1.19
C PHE A 22 -5.06 1.31 2.02
N TRP A 23 -3.80 1.69 1.78
CA TRP A 23 -2.69 1.25 2.63
C TRP A 23 -2.84 1.77 4.05
N THR A 24 -3.13 3.06 4.21
CA THR A 24 -3.34 3.69 5.53
C THR A 24 -4.44 2.97 6.32
N ALA A 25 -5.59 2.73 5.67
CA ALA A 25 -6.71 2.02 6.27
C ALA A 25 -6.36 0.58 6.65
N GLY A 26 -5.65 -0.16 5.78
CA GLY A 26 -5.26 -1.54 6.03
C GLY A 26 -4.28 -1.68 7.20
N VAL A 27 -3.31 -0.76 7.34
CA VAL A 27 -2.40 -0.74 8.49
C VAL A 27 -3.16 -0.45 9.79
N HIS A 28 -4.07 0.53 9.78
CA HIS A 28 -4.93 0.83 10.94
C HIS A 28 -5.79 -0.38 11.35
N GLU A 29 -6.38 -1.09 10.40
CA GLU A 29 -7.14 -2.31 10.68
C GLU A 29 -6.26 -3.41 11.29
N CYS A 30 -4.99 -3.50 10.88
CA CYS A 30 -4.05 -4.45 11.47
C CYS A 30 -3.65 -4.06 12.90
N LEU A 31 -3.40 -2.78 13.15
CA LEU A 31 -3.04 -2.26 14.47
C LEU A 31 -4.21 -2.36 15.46
N SER A 32 -5.46 -2.20 15.00
CA SER A 32 -6.65 -2.35 15.84
C SER A 32 -6.80 -3.77 16.42
N LYS A 33 -6.25 -4.78 15.74
CA LYS A 33 -6.22 -6.18 16.21
C LYS A 33 -5.24 -6.38 17.38
N LYS A 34 -4.31 -5.44 17.62
CA LYS A 34 -3.32 -5.48 18.70
C LYS A 34 -2.45 -6.75 18.71
N THR A 35 -2.25 -7.37 17.55
CA THR A 35 -1.37 -8.54 17.40
C THR A 35 -0.35 -8.34 16.27
N PRO A 36 0.91 -8.77 16.44
CA PRO A 36 1.90 -8.73 15.36
C PRO A 36 1.54 -9.64 14.17
N THR A 37 0.70 -10.66 14.38
CA THR A 37 0.29 -11.60 13.34
C THR A 37 -0.54 -10.95 12.25
N ALA A 38 -1.38 -9.97 12.59
CA ALA A 38 -2.16 -9.21 11.62
C ALA A 38 -1.25 -8.42 10.67
N ILE A 39 -0.24 -7.73 11.22
CA ILE A 39 0.74 -6.96 10.45
C ILE A 39 1.53 -7.88 9.50
N LYS A 40 1.97 -9.05 9.99
CA LYS A 40 2.68 -10.02 9.16
C LYS A 40 1.82 -10.55 8.00
N ALA A 41 0.55 -10.85 8.25
CA ALA A 41 -0.37 -11.27 7.21
C ALA A 41 -0.57 -10.15 6.16
N TYR A 42 -0.68 -8.91 6.61
CA TYR A 42 -0.82 -7.76 5.72
C TYR A 42 0.44 -7.49 4.89
N HIS A 43 1.64 -7.63 5.48
CA HIS A 43 2.89 -7.58 4.73
C HIS A 43 2.92 -8.60 3.57
N ASN A 44 2.50 -9.84 3.82
CA ASN A 44 2.45 -10.87 2.78
C ASN A 44 1.46 -10.49 1.66
N PHE A 45 0.29 -9.95 2.02
CA PHE A 45 -0.68 -9.43 1.07
C PHE A 45 -0.12 -8.27 0.22
N LEU A 46 0.60 -7.33 0.82
CA LEU A 46 1.28 -6.25 0.08
C LEU A 46 2.34 -6.81 -0.88
N ASN A 47 3.10 -7.81 -0.45
CA ASN A 47 4.11 -8.45 -1.29
C ASN A 47 3.52 -9.17 -2.52
N GLU A 48 2.37 -9.84 -2.34
CA GLU A 48 1.62 -10.45 -3.45
C GLU A 48 1.10 -9.38 -4.44
N ASN A 49 0.48 -8.31 -3.92
CA ASN A 49 0.03 -7.20 -4.76
C ASN A 49 1.17 -6.54 -5.54
N LEU A 50 2.31 -6.28 -4.89
CA LEU A 50 3.50 -5.73 -5.53
C LEU A 50 4.00 -6.65 -6.64
N THR A 51 4.01 -7.96 -6.40
CA THR A 51 4.41 -8.95 -7.40
C THR A 51 3.51 -8.90 -8.64
N ASP A 52 2.21 -8.73 -8.47
CA ASP A 52 1.27 -8.62 -9.59
C ASP A 52 1.42 -7.30 -10.35
N ILE A 53 1.70 -6.19 -9.66
CA ILE A 53 2.01 -4.90 -10.29
C ILE A 53 3.33 -5.00 -11.10
N ILE A 54 4.35 -5.68 -10.57
CA ILE A 54 5.62 -5.93 -11.27
C ILE A 54 5.42 -6.80 -12.52
N LYS A 55 4.53 -7.80 -12.48
CA LYS A 55 4.16 -8.56 -13.68
C LYS A 55 3.47 -7.66 -14.71
N LEU A 56 2.57 -6.80 -14.25
CA LEU A 56 1.82 -5.89 -15.12
C LEU A 56 2.74 -4.90 -15.84
N ILE A 57 3.69 -4.27 -15.12
CA ILE A 57 4.61 -3.29 -15.72
C ILE A 57 5.55 -3.92 -16.76
N ARG A 58 5.86 -5.22 -16.64
CA ARG A 58 6.64 -5.97 -17.64
C ARG A 58 5.87 -6.26 -18.93
N GLY A 59 4.54 -6.08 -18.93
CA GLY A 59 3.69 -6.25 -20.09
C GLY A 59 3.75 -5.09 -21.09
N LYS A 60 2.94 -5.20 -22.15
CA LYS A 60 2.72 -4.13 -23.13
C LYS A 60 1.78 -3.08 -22.55
N LEU A 61 2.28 -1.86 -22.42
CA LEU A 61 1.57 -0.71 -21.84
C LEU A 61 1.92 0.54 -22.64
N SER A 62 1.01 1.51 -22.68
CA SER A 62 1.34 2.85 -23.15
C SER A 62 2.34 3.52 -22.20
N GLU A 63 3.07 4.52 -22.72
CA GLU A 63 4.04 5.29 -21.94
C GLU A 63 3.43 5.88 -20.67
N GLN A 64 2.26 6.53 -20.78
CA GLN A 64 1.57 7.13 -19.65
C GLN A 64 1.21 6.11 -18.55
N LYS A 65 0.73 4.92 -18.94
CA LYS A 65 0.41 3.83 -18.01
C LYS A 65 1.67 3.29 -17.34
N ARG A 66 2.77 3.21 -18.08
CA ARG A 66 4.08 2.77 -17.57
C ARG A 66 4.65 3.75 -16.55
N ILE A 67 4.57 5.07 -16.80
CA ILE A 67 5.00 6.10 -15.85
C ILE A 67 4.20 6.01 -14.55
N THR A 68 2.88 5.88 -14.65
CA THR A 68 1.99 5.71 -13.49
C THR A 68 2.37 4.47 -12.68
N LEU A 69 2.60 3.34 -13.36
CA LEU A 69 2.98 2.09 -12.70
C LEU A 69 4.37 2.14 -12.06
N ALA A 70 5.33 2.82 -12.68
CA ALA A 70 6.65 3.02 -12.10
C ALA A 70 6.57 3.81 -10.78
N ALA A 71 5.80 4.90 -10.76
CA ALA A 71 5.55 5.66 -9.55
C ALA A 71 4.81 4.83 -8.49
N LEU A 72 3.81 4.04 -8.90
CA LEU A 72 3.07 3.16 -7.99
C LEU A 72 3.99 2.10 -7.36
N VAL A 73 4.89 1.48 -8.13
CA VAL A 73 5.84 0.49 -7.60
C VAL A 73 6.74 1.09 -6.51
N VAL A 74 7.21 2.33 -6.70
CA VAL A 74 8.03 3.01 -5.68
C VAL A 74 7.24 3.21 -4.37
N LEU A 75 5.98 3.63 -4.46
CA LEU A 75 5.11 3.76 -3.28
C LEU A 75 4.86 2.42 -2.60
N GLU A 76 4.52 1.38 -3.36
CA GLU A 76 4.19 0.05 -2.82
C GLU A 76 5.40 -0.62 -2.13
N VAL A 77 6.61 -0.43 -2.67
CA VAL A 77 7.85 -0.89 -2.01
C VAL A 77 8.01 -0.20 -0.66
N HIS A 78 7.90 1.13 -0.62
CA HIS A 78 7.98 1.88 0.64
C HIS A 78 6.91 1.43 1.65
N SER A 79 5.65 1.33 1.22
CA SER A 79 4.53 0.87 2.05
C SER A 79 4.77 -0.53 2.63
N LYS A 80 5.29 -1.47 1.83
CA LYS A 80 5.64 -2.81 2.28
C LYS A 80 6.78 -2.79 3.30
N ASP A 81 7.84 -2.02 3.03
CA ASP A 81 9.00 -1.95 3.90
C ASP A 81 8.65 -1.34 5.26
N VAL A 82 7.78 -0.32 5.30
CA VAL A 82 7.22 0.23 6.54
C VAL A 82 6.45 -0.84 7.33
N VAL A 83 5.59 -1.62 6.67
CA VAL A 83 4.84 -2.69 7.37
C VAL A 83 5.78 -3.78 7.90
N ASN A 84 6.85 -4.11 7.19
CA ASN A 84 7.87 -5.03 7.70
C ASN A 84 8.57 -4.46 8.95
N ASP A 85 8.95 -3.18 8.93
CA ASP A 85 9.57 -2.51 10.08
C ASP A 85 8.63 -2.47 11.31
N LEU A 86 7.34 -2.17 11.11
CA LEU A 86 6.33 -2.25 12.18
C LEU A 86 6.25 -3.66 12.78
N PHE A 87 6.33 -4.70 11.94
CA PHE A 87 6.33 -6.08 12.39
C PHE A 87 7.60 -6.43 13.18
N GLU A 88 8.78 -6.09 12.68
CA GLU A 88 10.07 -6.35 13.33
C GLU A 88 10.17 -5.66 14.69
N LYS A 89 9.68 -4.42 14.77
CA LYS A 89 9.62 -3.63 16.02
C LYS A 89 8.45 -4.02 16.93
N LYS A 90 7.61 -4.97 16.52
CA LYS A 90 6.43 -5.46 17.27
C LYS A 90 5.45 -4.33 17.63
N VAL A 91 5.29 -3.37 16.74
CA VAL A 91 4.32 -2.28 16.92
C VAL A 91 2.92 -2.87 16.88
N VAL A 92 2.11 -2.59 17.90
CA VAL A 92 0.72 -3.09 18.01
C VAL A 92 -0.27 -1.99 18.40
N SER A 93 0.19 -0.74 18.43
CA SER A 93 -0.61 0.43 18.77
C SER A 93 -0.54 1.44 17.62
N ASP A 94 -1.67 2.05 17.29
CA ASP A 94 -1.78 3.14 16.32
C ASP A 94 -1.25 4.49 16.86
N THR A 95 -0.99 4.56 18.16
CA THR A 95 -0.32 5.68 18.81
C THR A 95 1.20 5.55 18.88
N ASP A 96 1.77 4.45 18.35
CA ASP A 96 3.22 4.26 18.34
C ASP A 96 3.91 5.21 17.34
N PHE A 97 5.03 5.81 17.75
CA PHE A 97 5.75 6.78 16.93
C PHE A 97 6.18 6.22 15.57
N GLN A 98 6.53 4.93 15.48
CA GLN A 98 6.91 4.31 14.20
C GLN A 98 5.78 4.40 13.16
N TRP A 99 4.53 4.29 13.61
CA TRP A 99 3.37 4.50 12.76
C TRP A 99 3.00 5.98 12.61
N LEU A 100 3.04 6.75 13.69
CA LEU A 100 2.66 8.18 13.66
C LEU A 100 3.57 9.03 12.76
N SER A 101 4.82 8.62 12.58
CA SER A 101 5.80 9.29 11.70
C SER A 101 5.55 9.09 10.20
N GLN A 102 4.62 8.22 9.81
CA GLN A 102 4.29 7.95 8.41
C GLN A 102 3.28 8.98 7.86
N LEU A 103 3.42 9.34 6.58
CA LEU A 103 2.41 10.12 5.88
C LEU A 103 1.17 9.27 5.63
N ARG A 104 0.01 9.72 6.11
CA ARG A 104 -1.24 8.95 6.14
C ARG A 104 -2.35 9.69 5.41
N TYR A 105 -3.17 8.94 4.69
CA TYR A 105 -4.25 9.47 3.85
C TYR A 105 -5.58 9.00 4.45
N TYR A 106 -6.46 9.95 4.75
CA TYR A 106 -7.77 9.68 5.34
C TYR A 106 -8.86 10.17 4.40
N TRP A 107 -9.97 9.43 4.38
CA TRP A 107 -11.22 9.93 3.85
C TRP A 107 -11.86 10.80 4.93
N GLU A 108 -12.26 12.00 4.54
CA GLU A 108 -13.10 12.87 5.37
C GLU A 108 -14.53 12.67 4.86
N ASP A 109 -15.42 12.22 5.75
CA ASP A 109 -16.85 12.22 5.45
C ASP A 109 -17.32 13.67 5.60
N ASP A 110 -17.86 14.25 4.53
CA ASP A 110 -18.45 15.60 4.53
C ASP A 110 -19.62 15.74 5.52
#